data_AF-W7VRT1-F1
#
_entry.id   AF-W7VRT1-F1
#
_cell.length_a   1.000
_cell.length_b   1.000
_cell.length_c   1.000
_cell.angle_alpha   90.00
_cell.angle_beta   90.00
_cell.angle_gamma   90.00
#
_symmetry.space_group_name_H-M   'P 1'
#
loop_
_entity.id
_entity.type
_entity.pdbx_description
1 polymer ?
#
loop_
_entity_poly.entity_id
_entity_poly.type
_entity_poly.pdbx_seq_one_letter_code
_entity_poly.pdbx_strand_id
1 'polypeptide(L)'
;MTINALALDDARAPALARTAQAVARAVPGLRGFVGIDLVWHPQRGPVVIEVNPRLTCAFVGLSAALGRPLAAEILALHEEPVDA
;
A
#
# COMPACT_ATOMS: atom_id res chain seq x y z
N MET A 1 -0.09 -13.26 10.11
CA MET A 1 -0.72 -12.18 9.32
C MET A 1 -1.14 -12.79 7.99
N THR A 2 -2.42 -12.69 7.62
CA THR A 2 -2.92 -13.25 6.36
C THR A 2 -2.72 -12.24 5.23
N ILE A 3 -2.08 -12.66 4.14
CA ILE A 3 -1.95 -11.87 2.91
C ILE A 3 -3.10 -12.23 1.98
N ASN A 4 -3.60 -11.25 1.23
CA ASN A 4 -4.72 -11.43 0.29
C ASN A 4 -5.95 -12.04 0.96
N ALA A 5 -6.23 -11.65 2.21
CA ALA A 5 -7.45 -12.04 2.91
C ALA A 5 -8.72 -11.54 2.20
N LEU A 6 -8.58 -10.51 1.35
CA LEU A 6 -9.59 -10.02 0.43
C LEU A 6 -9.12 -10.34 -0.99
N ALA A 7 -10.00 -10.94 -1.79
CA ALA A 7 -9.75 -11.10 -3.22
C ALA A 7 -9.77 -9.74 -3.92
N LEU A 8 -9.08 -9.63 -5.06
CA LEU A 8 -8.99 -8.38 -5.82
C LEU A 8 -10.35 -7.95 -6.41
N ASP A 9 -11.28 -8.88 -6.57
CA ASP A 9 -12.65 -8.69 -7.02
C ASP A 9 -13.68 -8.57 -5.87
N ASP A 10 -13.22 -8.51 -4.62
CA ASP A 10 -14.09 -8.28 -3.46
C ASP A 10 -14.86 -6.95 -3.63
N ALA A 11 -16.14 -6.94 -3.26
CA ALA A 11 -17.00 -5.76 -3.37
C ALA A 11 -16.45 -4.52 -2.64
N ARG A 12 -15.53 -4.70 -1.69
CA ARG A 12 -14.85 -3.63 -0.94
C ARG A 12 -13.66 -3.04 -1.68
N ALA A 13 -13.09 -3.73 -2.67
CA ALA A 13 -11.88 -3.32 -3.36
C ALA A 13 -11.96 -1.90 -3.95
N PRO A 14 -13.09 -1.47 -4.60
CA PRO A 14 -13.20 -0.09 -5.10
C PRO A 14 -13.15 0.96 -3.98
N ALA A 15 -13.72 0.67 -2.82
CA ALA A 15 -13.69 1.60 -1.68
C ALA A 15 -12.28 1.70 -1.09
N LEU A 16 -11.58 0.57 -0.94
CA LEU A 16 -10.19 0.53 -0.46
C LEU A 16 -9.24 1.28 -1.40
N ALA A 17 -9.39 1.10 -2.72
CA ALA A 17 -8.60 1.82 -3.71
C ALA A 17 -8.80 3.34 -3.64
N ARG A 18 -10.06 3.80 -3.49
CA ARG A 18 -10.36 5.23 -3.30
C ARG A 18 -9.74 5.77 -2.01
N THR A 19 -9.76 5.01 -0.92
CA THR A 19 -9.12 5.39 0.35
C THR A 19 -7.62 5.52 0.21
N ALA A 20 -6.95 4.56 -0.44
CA ALA A 20 -5.51 4.64 -0.68
C ALA A 20 -5.13 5.89 -1.50
N GLN A 21 -5.90 6.21 -2.54
CA GLN A 21 -5.71 7.44 -3.31
C GLN A 21 -5.98 8.71 -2.50
N ALA A 22 -6.97 8.70 -1.61
CA ALA A 22 -7.25 9.83 -0.72
C ALA A 22 -6.10 10.07 0.26
N VAL A 23 -5.53 9.01 0.84
CA VAL A 23 -4.34 9.09 1.69
C VAL A 23 -3.15 9.67 0.92
N ALA A 24 -2.88 9.18 -0.30
CA ALA A 24 -1.79 9.67 -1.13
C ALA A 24 -1.92 11.18 -1.45
N ARG A 25 -3.14 11.67 -1.67
CA ARG A 25 -3.40 13.11 -1.89
C ARG A 25 -3.30 13.94 -0.60
N ALA A 26 -3.69 13.38 0.54
CA ALA A 26 -3.73 14.09 1.81
C ALA A 26 -2.35 14.24 2.48
N VAL A 27 -1.37 13.40 2.12
CA VAL A 27 -0.02 13.41 2.70
C VAL A 27 1.01 13.66 1.59
N PRO A 28 1.39 14.92 1.33
CA PRO A 28 2.40 15.25 0.34
C PRO A 28 3.75 14.57 0.66
N GLY A 29 4.43 14.08 -0.38
CA GLY A 29 5.75 13.45 -0.25
C GLY A 29 5.73 11.94 -0.01
N LEU A 30 4.57 11.30 0.11
CA LEU A 30 4.51 9.83 0.12
C LEU A 30 5.09 9.24 -1.18
N ARG A 31 6.01 8.29 -1.03
CA ARG A 31 6.72 7.63 -2.13
C ARG A 31 7.04 6.17 -1.78
N GLY A 32 7.09 5.31 -2.79
CA GLY A 32 7.43 3.90 -2.61
C GLY A 32 6.31 3.12 -1.92
N PHE A 33 6.67 2.29 -0.92
CA PHE A 33 5.72 1.50 -0.16
C PHE A 33 5.15 2.28 1.03
N VAL A 34 3.82 2.32 1.13
CA VAL A 34 3.11 2.93 2.25
C VAL A 34 2.08 1.94 2.78
N GLY A 35 2.20 1.58 4.05
CA GLY A 35 1.17 0.80 4.74
C GLY A 35 0.01 1.70 5.16
N ILE A 36 -1.23 1.23 5.03
CA ILE A 36 -2.43 1.93 5.50
C ILE A 36 -3.21 0.96 6.37
N ASP A 37 -3.25 1.25 7.68
CA ASP A 37 -4.02 0.46 8.63
C ASP A 37 -5.40 1.10 8.78
N LEU A 38 -6.44 0.28 8.66
CA LEU A 38 -7.83 0.71 8.67
C LEU A 38 -8.73 -0.35 9.31
N VAL A 39 -9.90 0.09 9.75
CA VAL A 39 -11.01 -0.78 10.16
C VAL A 39 -12.21 -0.59 9.24
N TRP A 40 -12.93 -1.68 8.98
CA TRP A 40 -14.14 -1.62 8.16
C TRP A 40 -15.37 -1.29 9.01
N HIS A 41 -16.01 -0.15 8.75
CA HIS A 41 -17.28 0.23 9.36
C HIS A 41 -18.46 -0.18 8.47
N PRO A 42 -19.53 -0.82 8.99
CA PRO A 42 -20.63 -1.33 8.18
C PRO A 42 -21.32 -0.28 7.28
N GLN A 43 -21.41 0.97 7.74
CA GLN A 43 -22.09 2.06 7.02
C GLN A 43 -21.12 3.06 6.37
N ARG A 44 -19.89 3.16 6.88
CA ARG A 44 -18.93 4.20 6.47
C ARG A 44 -17.83 3.63 5.57
N GLY A 45 -17.76 2.31 5.46
CA GLY A 45 -16.69 1.63 4.75
C GLY A 45 -15.36 1.76 5.51
N PRO A 46 -14.23 1.89 4.79
CA PRO A 46 -12.90 1.90 5.40
C PRO A 46 -12.66 3.17 6.22
N VAL A 47 -12.28 3.02 7.49
CA VAL A 47 -11.86 4.09 8.38
C VAL A 47 -10.37 3.95 8.65
N VAL A 48 -9.58 4.89 8.15
CA VAL A 48 -8.11 4.90 8.31
C VAL A 48 -7.75 5.21 9.77
N ILE A 49 -6.82 4.44 10.31
CA ILE A 49 -6.28 4.60 11.67
C ILE A 49 -4.84 5.14 11.59
N GLU A 50 -4.01 4.55 10.72
CA GLU A 50 -2.59 4.87 10.64
C GLU A 50 -2.11 4.82 9.19
N VAL A 51 -1.19 5.73 8.86
CA VAL A 51 -0.43 5.73 7.61
C VAL A 51 1.02 5.50 7.98
N ASN A 52 1.60 4.42 7.48
CA ASN A 52 2.96 4.00 7.73
C ASN A 52 3.83 4.26 6.49
N PRO A 53 4.50 5.43 6.39
CA PRO A 53 5.42 5.75 5.29
C PRO A 53 6.79 5.07 5.45
N ARG A 54 6.76 3.78 5.78
CA ARG A 54 7.92 2.90 6.01
C ARG A 54 7.49 1.46 5.75
N LEU A 55 8.47 0.56 5.65
CA LEU A 55 8.17 -0.86 5.58
C LEU A 55 7.41 -1.33 6.83
N THR A 56 6.41 -2.18 6.60
CA THR A 56 5.66 -2.90 7.63
C THR A 56 5.76 -4.40 7.36
N CYS A 57 5.32 -5.25 8.29
CA CYS A 57 5.32 -6.70 8.06
C CYS A 57 4.52 -7.12 6.83
N ALA A 58 3.55 -6.31 6.39
CA ALA A 58 2.80 -6.51 5.15
C ALA A 58 3.67 -6.51 3.89
N PHE A 59 4.79 -5.81 3.91
CA PHE A 59 5.72 -5.74 2.79
C PHE A 59 6.27 -7.12 2.41
N VAL A 60 6.76 -7.90 3.38
CA VAL A 60 7.37 -9.22 3.12
C VAL A 60 6.33 -10.17 2.50
N GLY A 61 5.12 -10.18 3.06
CA GLY A 61 4.05 -11.01 2.55
C GLY A 61 3.55 -10.57 1.17
N LEU A 62 3.49 -9.27 0.89
CA LEU A 62 3.15 -8.75 -0.43
C LEU A 62 4.21 -9.11 -1.48
N SER A 63 5.50 -8.98 -1.13
CA SER A 63 6.61 -9.35 -2.03
C SER A 63 6.55 -10.82 -2.40
N ALA A 64 6.30 -11.69 -1.43
CA ALA A 64 6.12 -13.13 -1.66
C ALA A 64 4.87 -13.43 -2.51
N ALA A 65 3.73 -12.80 -2.21
CA ALA A 65 2.48 -13.04 -2.94
C ALA A 65 2.54 -12.57 -4.40
N LEU A 66 3.29 -11.50 -4.68
CA LEU A 66 3.50 -11.01 -6.04
C LEU A 66 4.61 -11.75 -6.78
N GLY A 67 5.47 -12.50 -6.10
CA GLY A 67 6.66 -13.13 -6.69
C GLY A 67 7.65 -12.11 -7.28
N ARG A 68 7.66 -10.88 -6.73
CA ARG A 68 8.43 -9.74 -7.26
C ARG A 68 9.47 -9.26 -6.26
N PRO A 69 10.64 -8.78 -6.72
CA PRO A 69 11.68 -8.22 -5.86
C PRO A 69 11.34 -6.79 -5.46
N LEU A 70 10.23 -6.60 -4.72
CA LEU A 70 9.68 -5.26 -4.40
C LEU A 70 10.70 -4.32 -3.76
N ALA A 71 11.65 -4.85 -2.98
CA ALA A 71 12.71 -4.03 -2.38
C ALA A 71 13.58 -3.39 -3.47
N ALA A 72 14.01 -4.17 -4.46
CA ALA A 72 14.79 -3.67 -5.59
C ALA A 72 13.96 -2.68 -6.43
N GLU A 73 12.68 -2.97 -6.67
CA GLU A 73 11.80 -2.06 -7.42
C GLU A 73 11.63 -0.71 -6.70
N ILE A 74 11.49 -0.70 -5.37
CA ILE A 74 11.39 0.55 -4.59
C ILE A 74 12.73 1.31 -4.59
N LEU A 75 13.86 0.62 -4.52
CA LEU A 75 15.18 1.25 -4.61
C LEU A 75 15.39 1.90 -5.98
N ALA A 76 15.01 1.23 -7.07
CA ALA A 76 15.09 1.77 -8.43
C ALA A 76 14.26 3.05 -8.63
N LEU A 77 13.19 3.27 -7.84
CA LEU A 77 12.46 4.56 -7.86
C LEU A 77 13.30 5.73 -7.33
N HIS A 78 14.35 5.46 -6.54
CA HIS A 78 15.20 6.46 -5.89
C HIS A 78 16.57 6.59 -6.56
N GLU A 79 16.89 5.73 -7.53
CA GLU A 79 18.07 5.89 -8.36
C GLU A 79 17.85 7.09 -9.30
N GLU A 80 18.67 8.13 -9.15
CA GLU A 80 18.84 9.13 -10.20
C GLU A 80 19.62 8.48 -11.36
N PRO A 81 19.36 8.84 -12.62
CA PRO A 81 20.24 8.44 -13.70
C PRO A 81 21.66 8.88 -13.33
N VAL A 82 22.60 7.94 -13.29
CA VAL A 82 24.02 8.30 -13.28
C VAL A 82 24.23 8.99 -14.63
N ASP A 83 24.61 10.27 -14.61
CA ASP A 83 24.87 11.07 -15.80
C ASP A 83 25.58 10.25 -16.89
N ALA A 84 24.98 10.21 -18.08
CA ALA A 84 25.54 9.62 -19.29
C ALA A 84 26.56 10.54 -19.97
#